data_AF-A0A3R6SL47-F1
#
_entry.id   AF-A0A3R6SL47-F1
#
_cell.length_a   1.000
_cell.length_b   1.000
_cell.length_c   1.000
_cell.angle_alpha   90.00
_cell.angle_beta   90.00
_cell.angle_gamma   90.00
#
_symmetry.space_group_name_H-M   'P 1'
#
loop_
_entity.id
_entity.type
_entity.pdbx_description
1 polymer ?
#
loop_
_entity_poly.entity_id
_entity_poly.type
_entity_poly.pdbx_seq_one_letter_code
_entity_poly.pdbx_strand_id
1 'polypeptide(L)'
;MQTVNYSLASLVGGETQIISSDEGYVRRALHQNISLEEYEFLQKTVRYIGVSERFKDVIDLFKVPEGETPAGFKIEYNMKENQIMEIDLVRNISYDKNGKKRPTKFIYSADTANPYEVEPIKHLIGNLTCNPGIIYDLFINNPKANVGHKFKTRNEVMGEISNILGPGCDISVEVNNPFADFSQILEEAEEFREMFSDYRMVIKVPHTGPVNADNVGELLTGNKKLSTRWNQGTTKDYLYGHNLALKLKEHGFRVNYTLMFEPWQTGMALQAKPYFINSFVRQRFGVTTYINGLLNAYQTTYDDRFLQALRSFMIEWDFLSRDDQDADLRLVEKVARETVEYRKINEHEGFDGMDGVRHNLRMLRNSNLDDTRLIICSIEGSRMYPELDKLMTEDEFKDMTDRIVITTEPSYLAQNTSAPQIITYQRRFMNAANGEK
;
A
#
# COMPACT_ATOMS: atom_id res chain seq x y z
N MET A 1 -36.67 -11.73 -23.94
CA MET A 1 -35.60 -12.13 -24.87
C MET A 1 -34.74 -13.16 -24.15
N GLN A 2 -34.36 -14.26 -24.80
CA GLN A 2 -33.35 -15.17 -24.25
C GLN A 2 -31.98 -14.53 -24.45
N THR A 3 -31.20 -14.39 -23.39
CA THR A 3 -29.82 -13.90 -23.46
C THR A 3 -28.93 -15.04 -23.93
N VAL A 4 -28.26 -14.86 -25.08
CA VAL A 4 -27.22 -15.78 -25.56
C VAL A 4 -25.88 -15.30 -25.02
N ASN A 5 -25.13 -16.19 -24.38
CA ASN A 5 -23.82 -15.89 -23.81
C ASN A 5 -22.71 -16.56 -24.64
N TYR A 6 -21.64 -15.83 -24.91
CA TYR A 6 -20.44 -16.34 -25.57
C TYR A 6 -19.28 -16.38 -24.57
N SER A 7 -18.39 -17.35 -24.77
CA SER A 7 -17.14 -17.47 -24.03
C SER A 7 -15.98 -17.71 -24.99
N LEU A 8 -14.75 -17.62 -24.51
CA LEU A 8 -13.59 -18.05 -25.32
C LEU A 8 -13.74 -19.49 -25.83
N ALA A 9 -14.36 -20.38 -25.05
CA ALA A 9 -14.67 -21.75 -25.48
C ALA A 9 -15.53 -21.77 -26.76
N SER A 10 -16.40 -20.77 -26.96
CA SER A 10 -17.25 -20.67 -28.15
C SER A 10 -16.47 -20.43 -29.44
N LEU A 11 -15.23 -19.95 -29.35
CA LEU A 11 -14.32 -19.81 -30.50
C LEU A 11 -13.65 -21.13 -30.87
N VAL A 12 -13.50 -22.05 -29.93
CA VAL A 12 -12.74 -23.29 -30.11
C VAL A 12 -13.56 -24.30 -30.92
N GLY A 13 -12.98 -24.77 -32.02
CA GLY A 13 -13.64 -25.66 -32.99
C GLY A 13 -13.78 -25.02 -34.38
N GLY A 14 -14.08 -25.83 -35.38
CA GLY A 14 -14.10 -25.37 -36.77
C GLY A 14 -12.71 -24.97 -37.27
N GLU A 15 -12.52 -23.68 -37.56
CA GLU A 15 -11.26 -23.12 -38.10
C GLU A 15 -10.28 -22.62 -37.02
N THR A 16 -10.70 -22.58 -35.75
CA THR A 16 -9.83 -22.13 -34.64
C THR A 16 -9.39 -23.32 -33.80
N GLN A 17 -8.08 -23.43 -33.57
CA GLN A 17 -7.45 -24.51 -32.83
C GLN A 17 -6.71 -23.99 -31.60
N ILE A 18 -6.59 -24.82 -30.56
CA ILE A 18 -5.69 -24.53 -29.44
C ILE A 18 -4.30 -25.03 -29.81
N ILE A 19 -3.26 -24.25 -29.52
CA ILE A 19 -1.87 -24.70 -29.69
C ILE A 19 -1.64 -25.91 -28.79
N SER A 20 -1.26 -27.04 -29.37
CA SER A 20 -1.25 -28.34 -28.68
C SER A 20 -0.39 -28.37 -27.41
N SER A 21 0.76 -27.66 -27.41
CA SER A 21 1.63 -27.56 -26.23
C SER A 21 1.00 -26.78 -25.07
N ASP A 22 0.00 -25.94 -25.36
CA ASP A 22 -0.59 -25.01 -24.40
C ASP A 22 -1.98 -25.47 -23.94
N GLU A 23 -2.47 -26.63 -24.39
CA GLU A 23 -3.85 -27.07 -24.21
C GLU A 23 -4.30 -27.05 -22.74
N GLY A 24 -3.46 -27.56 -21.83
CA GLY A 24 -3.74 -27.56 -20.40
C GLY A 24 -3.82 -26.16 -19.79
N TYR A 25 -3.04 -25.21 -20.31
CA TYR A 25 -3.04 -23.82 -19.82
C TYR A 25 -4.24 -23.05 -20.38
N VAL A 26 -4.52 -23.15 -21.67
CA VAL A 26 -5.64 -22.45 -22.33
C VAL A 26 -6.98 -22.82 -21.69
N ARG A 27 -7.19 -24.09 -21.35
CA ARG A 27 -8.42 -24.58 -20.68
C ARG A 27 -8.78 -23.80 -19.41
N ARG A 28 -7.79 -23.24 -18.71
CA ARG A 28 -7.98 -22.43 -17.48
C ARG A 28 -8.65 -21.09 -17.73
N ALA A 29 -8.69 -20.60 -18.96
CA ALA A 29 -9.28 -19.32 -19.34
C ALA A 29 -10.47 -19.44 -20.31
N LEU A 30 -10.79 -20.63 -20.80
CA LEU A 30 -11.88 -20.82 -21.79
C LEU A 30 -13.28 -20.40 -21.29
N HIS A 31 -13.48 -20.39 -19.97
CA HIS A 31 -14.73 -19.97 -19.33
C HIS A 31 -14.95 -18.45 -19.33
N GLN A 32 -13.96 -17.65 -19.77
CA GLN A 32 -14.07 -16.20 -19.79
C GLN A 32 -15.12 -15.77 -20.81
N ASN A 33 -16.07 -14.95 -20.36
CA ASN A 33 -17.13 -14.42 -21.19
C ASN A 33 -16.57 -13.39 -22.16
N ILE A 34 -17.10 -13.39 -23.37
CA ILE A 34 -16.85 -12.39 -24.40
C ILE A 34 -18.20 -11.86 -24.90
N SER A 35 -18.22 -10.61 -25.35
CA SER A 35 -19.38 -9.99 -26.00
C SER A 35 -19.66 -10.63 -27.37
N LEU A 36 -20.86 -10.39 -27.90
CA LEU A 36 -21.20 -10.82 -29.26
C LEU A 36 -20.27 -10.16 -30.29
N GLU A 37 -19.99 -8.87 -30.12
CA GLU A 37 -19.11 -8.10 -30.99
C GLU A 37 -17.68 -8.67 -30.98
N GLU A 38 -17.14 -8.99 -29.79
CA GLU A 38 -15.84 -9.67 -29.66
C GLU A 38 -15.87 -11.04 -30.32
N TYR A 39 -16.90 -11.85 -30.09
CA TYR A 39 -17.03 -13.17 -30.70
C TYR A 39 -17.00 -13.10 -32.24
N GLU A 40 -17.83 -12.23 -32.84
CA GLU A 40 -17.91 -12.08 -34.30
C GLU A 40 -16.61 -11.58 -34.91
N PHE A 41 -15.89 -10.71 -34.21
CA PHE A 41 -14.57 -10.22 -34.62
C PHE A 41 -13.51 -11.33 -34.53
N LEU A 42 -13.43 -12.01 -33.39
CA LEU A 42 -12.42 -13.03 -33.10
C LEU A 42 -12.61 -14.25 -34.00
N GLN A 43 -13.84 -14.68 -34.26
CA GLN A 43 -14.13 -15.84 -35.12
C GLN A 43 -13.56 -15.67 -36.54
N LYS A 44 -13.46 -14.43 -37.06
CA LYS A 44 -12.93 -14.12 -38.39
C LYS A 44 -11.41 -13.94 -38.41
N THR A 45 -10.82 -13.66 -37.26
CA THR A 45 -9.45 -13.14 -37.15
C THR A 45 -8.50 -14.12 -36.45
N VAL A 46 -9.02 -14.99 -35.58
CA VAL A 46 -8.23 -15.94 -34.79
C VAL A 46 -8.26 -17.31 -35.45
N ARG A 47 -7.09 -17.93 -35.57
CA ARG A 47 -6.91 -19.33 -36.02
C ARG A 47 -6.31 -20.19 -34.94
N TYR A 48 -5.54 -19.58 -34.03
CA TYR A 48 -4.87 -20.29 -32.97
C TYR A 48 -5.03 -19.57 -31.64
N ILE A 49 -5.23 -20.34 -30.57
CA ILE A 49 -5.26 -19.83 -29.20
C ILE A 49 -4.11 -20.48 -28.43
N GLY A 50 -3.26 -19.65 -27.83
CA GLY A 50 -2.14 -20.08 -26.98
C GLY A 50 -2.06 -19.23 -25.71
N VAL A 51 -1.05 -19.48 -24.88
CA VAL A 51 -0.77 -18.67 -23.70
C VAL A 51 0.63 -18.08 -23.75
N SER A 52 0.86 -16.97 -23.05
CA SER A 52 2.19 -16.37 -22.90
C SER A 52 3.09 -17.25 -22.02
N GLU A 53 4.41 -17.06 -22.12
CA GLU A 53 5.36 -17.71 -21.19
C GLU A 53 5.15 -17.27 -19.75
N ARG A 54 4.75 -16.00 -19.52
CA ARG A 54 4.36 -15.51 -18.20
C ARG A 54 3.14 -16.26 -17.65
N PHE A 55 2.16 -16.58 -18.50
CA PHE A 55 1.00 -17.37 -18.07
C PHE A 55 1.46 -18.73 -17.52
N LYS A 56 2.34 -19.44 -18.24
CA LYS A 56 2.89 -20.74 -17.82
C LYS A 56 3.66 -20.61 -16.51
N ASP A 57 4.60 -19.66 -16.45
CA ASP A 57 5.42 -19.39 -15.26
C ASP A 57 4.56 -19.11 -14.02
N VAL A 58 3.54 -18.24 -14.13
CA VAL A 58 2.62 -17.94 -13.03
C VAL A 58 1.84 -19.17 -12.57
N ILE A 59 1.32 -19.98 -13.51
CA ILE A 59 0.56 -21.18 -13.17
C ILE A 59 1.44 -22.21 -12.44
N ASP A 60 2.66 -22.40 -12.91
CA ASP A 60 3.59 -23.41 -12.40
C ASP A 60 4.19 -22.97 -11.05
N LEU A 61 4.64 -21.72 -10.95
CA LEU A 61 5.21 -21.14 -9.74
C LEU A 61 4.24 -21.23 -8.56
N PHE A 62 2.98 -20.84 -8.77
CA PHE A 62 1.96 -20.83 -7.72
C PHE A 62 1.18 -22.14 -7.61
N LYS A 63 1.53 -23.15 -8.41
CA LYS A 63 0.90 -24.48 -8.40
C LYS A 63 -0.62 -24.40 -8.46
N VAL A 64 -1.12 -23.62 -9.43
CA VAL A 64 -2.54 -23.26 -9.49
C VAL A 64 -3.40 -24.49 -9.82
N PRO A 65 -4.47 -24.78 -9.05
CA PRO A 65 -5.35 -25.93 -9.29
C PRO A 65 -5.87 -25.98 -10.73
N GLU A 66 -6.01 -27.17 -11.30
CA GLU A 66 -6.50 -27.35 -12.68
C GLU A 66 -7.84 -26.62 -12.90
N GLY A 67 -7.99 -25.98 -14.06
CA GLY A 67 -9.18 -25.20 -14.40
C GLY A 67 -9.26 -23.80 -13.77
N GLU A 68 -8.34 -23.44 -12.86
CA GLU A 68 -8.28 -22.10 -12.24
C GLU A 68 -7.16 -21.22 -12.83
N THR A 69 -7.31 -19.90 -12.69
CA THR A 69 -6.23 -18.91 -12.75
C THR A 69 -6.08 -18.22 -11.37
N PRO A 70 -4.86 -17.82 -10.98
CA PRO A 70 -4.59 -17.35 -9.62
C PRO A 70 -5.16 -15.97 -9.35
N ALA A 71 -5.41 -15.66 -8.07
CA ALA A 71 -5.71 -14.30 -7.64
C ALA A 71 -4.50 -13.37 -7.86
N GLY A 72 -4.79 -12.07 -8.02
CA GLY A 72 -3.80 -11.02 -8.22
C GLY A 72 -3.27 -10.92 -9.64
N PHE A 73 -3.95 -11.54 -10.61
CA PHE A 73 -3.64 -11.45 -12.02
C PHE A 73 -4.89 -11.14 -12.84
N LYS A 74 -4.76 -10.16 -13.74
CA LYS A 74 -5.75 -9.87 -14.78
C LYS A 74 -5.47 -10.76 -15.98
N ILE A 75 -6.51 -11.36 -16.55
CA ILE A 75 -6.41 -12.05 -17.83
C ILE A 75 -6.45 -11.00 -18.94
N GLU A 76 -5.45 -11.03 -19.82
CA GLU A 76 -5.40 -10.18 -21.02
C GLU A 76 -5.27 -11.03 -22.27
N TYR A 77 -5.80 -10.50 -23.39
CA TYR A 77 -5.77 -11.14 -24.69
C TYR A 77 -4.96 -10.27 -25.65
N ASN A 78 -3.92 -10.85 -26.23
CA ASN A 78 -3.02 -10.17 -27.14
C ASN A 78 -3.09 -10.83 -28.52
N MET A 79 -3.40 -10.04 -29.55
CA MET A 79 -3.28 -10.51 -30.93
C MET A 79 -1.81 -10.48 -31.35
N LYS A 80 -1.28 -11.65 -31.71
CA LYS A 80 0.06 -11.81 -32.28
C LYS A 80 -0.05 -12.00 -33.80
N GLU A 81 1.11 -12.04 -34.45
CA GLU A 81 1.22 -12.44 -35.84
C GLU A 81 0.60 -13.83 -36.09
N ASN A 82 0.33 -14.15 -37.35
CA ASN A 82 -0.22 -15.45 -37.76
C ASN A 82 -1.58 -15.80 -37.16
N GLN A 83 -2.41 -14.78 -36.84
CA GLN A 83 -3.78 -14.97 -36.35
C GLN A 83 -3.82 -15.74 -35.01
N ILE A 84 -2.79 -15.57 -34.18
CA ILE A 84 -2.70 -16.17 -32.85
C ILE A 84 -3.26 -15.19 -31.82
N MET A 85 -4.22 -15.65 -31.03
CA MET A 85 -4.65 -14.97 -29.81
C MET A 85 -3.89 -15.57 -28.62
N GLU A 86 -3.02 -14.78 -28.00
CA GLU A 86 -2.26 -15.15 -26.82
C GLU A 86 -3.02 -14.71 -25.56
N ILE A 87 -3.25 -15.63 -24.63
CA ILE A 87 -3.81 -15.35 -23.31
C ILE A 87 -2.67 -15.13 -22.31
N ASP A 88 -2.74 -14.06 -21.53
CA ASP A 88 -1.70 -13.67 -20.59
C ASP A 88 -2.25 -13.41 -19.17
N LEU A 89 -1.39 -13.54 -18.17
CA LEU A 89 -1.67 -13.20 -16.77
C LEU A 89 -0.82 -11.99 -16.36
N VAL A 90 -1.43 -10.81 -16.33
CA VAL A 90 -0.78 -9.55 -15.95
C VAL A 90 -0.98 -9.29 -14.46
N ARG A 91 0.10 -8.99 -13.73
CA ARG A 91 0.02 -8.69 -12.30
C ARG A 91 -0.95 -7.54 -12.03
N ASN A 92 -2.00 -7.79 -11.26
CA ASN A 92 -2.96 -6.79 -10.83
C ASN A 92 -3.72 -7.26 -9.58
N ILE A 93 -3.38 -6.69 -8.42
CA ILE A 93 -3.97 -7.07 -7.13
C ILE A 93 -5.46 -6.72 -6.99
N SER A 94 -6.07 -6.00 -7.94
CA SER A 94 -7.52 -5.79 -7.98
C SER A 94 -8.32 -7.01 -8.44
N TYR A 95 -7.64 -8.06 -8.90
CA TYR A 95 -8.27 -9.29 -9.37
C TYR A 95 -8.15 -10.39 -8.33
N ASP A 96 -9.23 -11.11 -8.12
CA ASP A 96 -9.29 -12.40 -7.46
C ASP A 96 -9.09 -13.53 -8.49
N LYS A 97 -9.20 -14.79 -8.07
CA LYS A 97 -9.08 -15.96 -8.93
C LYS A 97 -9.99 -15.87 -10.16
N ASN A 98 -9.59 -16.57 -11.22
CA ASN A 98 -10.40 -16.73 -12.44
C ASN A 98 -10.70 -15.41 -13.15
N GLY A 99 -9.77 -14.45 -13.07
CA GLY A 99 -9.90 -13.14 -13.72
C GLY A 99 -11.06 -12.28 -13.19
N LYS A 100 -11.63 -12.61 -12.02
CA LYS A 100 -12.72 -11.84 -11.42
C LYS A 100 -12.17 -10.62 -10.71
N LYS A 101 -12.83 -9.47 -10.84
CA LYS A 101 -12.50 -8.31 -9.99
C LYS A 101 -12.86 -8.63 -8.53
N ARG A 102 -12.05 -8.13 -7.60
CA ARG A 102 -12.39 -8.15 -6.16
C ARG A 102 -13.69 -7.37 -5.91
N PRO A 103 -14.40 -7.65 -4.79
CA PRO A 103 -15.71 -7.03 -4.52
C PRO A 103 -15.68 -5.50 -4.40
N THR A 104 -14.55 -4.93 -3.97
CA THR A 104 -14.33 -3.49 -3.83
C THR A 104 -13.33 -3.00 -4.87
N LYS A 105 -13.44 -1.73 -5.26
CA LYS A 105 -12.44 -1.09 -6.13
C LYS A 105 -11.10 -0.89 -5.41
N PHE A 106 -11.15 -0.44 -4.16
CA PHE A 106 -9.97 -0.31 -3.30
C PHE A 106 -9.55 -1.66 -2.72
N ILE A 107 -8.32 -1.72 -2.19
CA ILE A 107 -7.71 -2.94 -1.66
C ILE A 107 -7.35 -2.77 -0.19
N TYR A 108 -7.69 -3.76 0.63
CA TYR A 108 -7.17 -3.83 2.00
C TYR A 108 -5.76 -4.40 2.02
N SER A 109 -4.96 -3.85 2.93
CA SER A 109 -3.60 -4.26 3.24
C SER A 109 -3.41 -4.44 4.73
N ALA A 110 -2.55 -5.37 5.12
CA ALA A 110 -2.18 -5.61 6.50
C ALA A 110 -0.85 -4.92 6.83
N ASP A 111 -0.80 -4.09 7.87
CA ASP A 111 0.44 -3.50 8.39
C ASP A 111 0.94 -4.31 9.59
N THR A 112 1.59 -5.45 9.31
CA THR A 112 1.99 -6.41 10.34
C THR A 112 3.16 -7.29 9.87
N ALA A 113 3.89 -7.85 10.84
CA ALA A 113 4.82 -8.94 10.64
C ALA A 113 4.41 -10.17 11.48
N ASN A 114 3.16 -10.22 11.96
CA ASN A 114 2.66 -11.29 12.80
C ASN A 114 1.89 -12.35 11.98
N PRO A 115 2.46 -13.54 11.71
CA PRO A 115 1.80 -14.59 10.94
C PRO A 115 0.44 -15.01 11.53
N TYR A 116 0.30 -14.95 12.86
CA TYR A 116 -0.94 -15.32 13.56
C TYR A 116 -2.10 -14.35 13.29
N GLU A 117 -1.79 -13.08 13.00
CA GLU A 117 -2.79 -12.08 12.62
C GLU A 117 -3.06 -12.05 11.12
N VAL A 118 -2.09 -12.48 10.30
CA VAL A 118 -2.26 -12.57 8.85
C VAL A 118 -3.18 -13.73 8.47
N GLU A 119 -3.03 -14.89 9.11
CA GLU A 119 -3.77 -16.11 8.77
C GLU A 119 -5.30 -15.92 8.68
N PRO A 120 -5.99 -15.25 9.64
CA PRO A 120 -7.43 -15.04 9.58
C PRO A 120 -7.90 -14.07 8.48
N ILE A 121 -7.03 -13.17 8.01
CA ILE A 121 -7.39 -12.11 7.04
C ILE A 121 -6.84 -12.35 5.63
N LYS A 122 -6.05 -13.40 5.42
CA LYS A 122 -5.28 -13.64 4.18
C LYS A 122 -6.12 -13.63 2.89
N HIS A 123 -7.40 -13.98 2.97
CA HIS A 123 -8.30 -13.99 1.82
C HIS A 123 -9.02 -12.66 1.57
N LEU A 124 -8.90 -11.70 2.48
CA LEU A 124 -9.57 -10.40 2.43
C LEU A 124 -8.64 -9.27 1.98
N ILE A 125 -7.33 -9.50 1.98
CA ILE A 125 -6.32 -8.52 1.61
C ILE A 125 -5.70 -8.80 0.24
N GLY A 126 -5.17 -7.74 -0.38
CA GLY A 126 -4.39 -7.81 -1.63
C GLY A 126 -2.98 -7.24 -1.50
N ASN A 127 -2.63 -6.75 -0.32
CA ASN A 127 -1.29 -6.26 -0.01
C ASN A 127 -0.95 -6.53 1.47
N LEU A 128 0.33 -6.57 1.79
CA LEU A 128 0.86 -6.51 3.15
C LEU A 128 2.03 -5.53 3.15
N THR A 129 2.11 -4.71 4.18
CA THR A 129 3.24 -3.82 4.44
C THR A 129 3.91 -4.18 5.75
N CYS A 130 5.23 -4.16 5.78
CA CYS A 130 5.99 -4.23 7.02
C CYS A 130 7.20 -3.29 6.95
N ASN A 131 7.75 -2.95 8.12
CA ASN A 131 8.94 -2.14 8.29
C ASN A 131 9.79 -2.72 9.44
N PRO A 132 11.05 -2.30 9.62
CA PRO A 132 11.91 -2.84 10.68
C PRO A 132 11.28 -2.79 12.08
N GLY A 133 10.61 -1.70 12.45
CA GLY A 133 9.95 -1.59 13.76
C GLY A 133 8.83 -2.62 13.94
N ILE A 134 8.01 -2.84 12.90
CA ILE A 134 6.96 -3.87 12.94
C ILE A 134 7.57 -5.28 13.07
N ILE A 135 8.63 -5.58 12.32
CA ILE A 135 9.27 -6.90 12.31
C ILE A 135 9.97 -7.17 13.64
N TYR A 136 10.86 -6.27 14.05
CA TYR A 136 11.73 -6.49 15.19
C TYR A 136 11.02 -6.20 16.50
N ASP A 137 10.40 -5.02 16.64
CA ASP A 137 9.88 -4.56 17.94
C ASP A 137 8.50 -5.13 18.23
N LEU A 138 7.58 -5.07 17.25
CA LEU A 138 6.20 -5.50 17.46
C LEU A 138 6.02 -7.02 17.39
N PHE A 139 6.90 -7.73 16.66
CA PHE A 139 6.80 -9.18 16.50
C PHE A 139 7.98 -9.97 17.10
N ILE A 140 9.16 -9.99 16.46
CA ILE A 140 10.27 -10.91 16.83
C ILE A 140 10.65 -10.78 18.31
N ASN A 141 10.85 -9.56 18.79
CA ASN A 141 11.26 -9.26 20.16
C ASN A 141 10.08 -9.18 21.14
N ASN A 142 8.84 -9.36 20.66
CA ASN A 142 7.64 -9.32 21.48
C ASN A 142 7.20 -10.76 21.85
N PRO A 143 7.45 -11.23 23.09
CA PRO A 143 7.09 -12.60 23.50
C PRO A 143 5.59 -12.88 23.48
N LYS A 144 4.74 -11.85 23.54
CA LYS A 144 3.29 -12.02 23.44
C LYS A 144 2.84 -12.29 22.00
N ALA A 145 3.49 -11.66 21.03
CA ALA A 145 3.17 -11.82 19.62
C ALA A 145 3.87 -13.05 19.02
N ASN A 146 5.18 -13.20 19.25
CA ASN A 146 5.97 -14.36 18.83
C ASN A 146 5.82 -15.50 19.86
N VAL A 147 4.67 -16.16 19.83
CA VAL A 147 4.28 -17.19 20.81
C VAL A 147 5.33 -18.31 20.87
N GLY A 148 5.88 -18.51 22.07
CA GLY A 148 6.93 -19.53 22.30
C GLY A 148 8.28 -19.20 21.66
N HIS A 149 8.49 -17.97 21.19
CA HIS A 149 9.67 -17.53 20.45
C HIS A 149 9.97 -18.44 19.24
N LYS A 150 8.93 -18.85 18.51
CA LYS A 150 9.03 -19.74 17.35
C LYS A 150 9.93 -19.15 16.26
N PHE A 151 9.85 -17.84 16.04
CA PHE A 151 10.62 -17.15 15.00
C PHE A 151 11.82 -16.40 15.60
N LYS A 152 12.97 -16.46 14.95
CA LYS A 152 14.24 -15.86 15.39
C LYS A 152 14.77 -14.81 14.42
N THR A 153 14.46 -14.93 13.14
CA THR A 153 15.01 -14.08 12.09
C THR A 153 13.92 -13.43 11.27
N ARG A 154 14.26 -12.29 10.64
CA ARG A 154 13.38 -11.61 9.67
C ARG A 154 12.99 -12.55 8.52
N ASN A 155 13.94 -13.34 8.01
CA ASN A 155 13.70 -14.25 6.89
C ASN A 155 12.73 -15.38 7.26
N GLU A 156 12.81 -15.93 8.47
CA GLU A 156 11.83 -16.93 8.95
C GLU A 156 10.40 -16.37 9.01
N VAL A 157 10.25 -15.15 9.55
CA VAL A 157 8.94 -14.50 9.67
C VAL A 157 8.37 -14.19 8.29
N MET A 158 9.18 -13.59 7.42
CA MET A 158 8.75 -13.20 6.08
C MET A 158 8.48 -14.43 5.20
N GLY A 159 9.23 -15.52 5.36
CA GLY A 159 8.98 -16.78 4.69
C GLY A 159 7.63 -17.39 5.11
N GLU A 160 7.31 -17.39 6.40
CA GLU A 160 6.00 -17.84 6.88
C GLU A 160 4.85 -16.97 6.34
N ILE A 161 5.01 -15.64 6.35
CA ILE A 161 4.04 -14.72 5.77
C ILE A 161 3.84 -15.00 4.27
N SER A 162 4.93 -15.24 3.53
CA SER A 162 4.89 -15.63 2.12
C SER A 162 4.15 -16.95 1.88
N ASN A 163 4.24 -17.91 2.81
CA ASN A 163 3.53 -19.19 2.73
C ASN A 163 2.03 -19.04 3.04
N ILE A 164 1.69 -18.21 4.02
CA ILE A 164 0.30 -17.90 4.39
C ILE A 164 -0.39 -17.15 3.25
N LEU A 165 0.29 -16.16 2.68
CA LEU A 165 -0.25 -15.32 1.63
C LEU A 165 -0.14 -16.00 0.27
N GLY A 166 -1.28 -16.18 -0.40
CA GLY A 166 -1.31 -16.70 -1.76
C GLY A 166 -0.79 -15.71 -2.83
N PRO A 167 -0.91 -16.09 -4.11
CA PRO A 167 -0.49 -15.23 -5.25
C PRO A 167 -1.18 -13.87 -5.27
N GLY A 168 -2.38 -13.76 -4.68
CA GLY A 168 -3.20 -12.55 -4.72
C GLY A 168 -2.71 -11.35 -3.92
N CYS A 169 -1.58 -11.45 -3.23
CA CYS A 169 -1.09 -10.43 -2.29
C CYS A 169 0.32 -9.94 -2.68
N ASP A 170 0.50 -8.62 -2.81
CA ASP A 170 1.83 -8.01 -2.89
C ASP A 170 2.41 -7.81 -1.48
N ILE A 171 3.69 -8.10 -1.27
CA ILE A 171 4.37 -7.99 0.03
C ILE A 171 5.40 -6.87 -0.05
N SER A 172 5.16 -5.77 0.68
CA SER A 172 6.07 -4.64 0.79
C SER A 172 6.97 -4.77 2.01
N VAL A 173 8.28 -4.96 1.79
CA VAL A 173 9.27 -5.05 2.87
C VAL A 173 10.24 -3.89 2.76
N GLU A 174 10.40 -3.14 3.85
CA GLU A 174 11.30 -1.99 3.89
C GLU A 174 12.74 -2.42 4.13
N VAL A 175 13.67 -1.84 3.36
CA VAL A 175 15.12 -2.08 3.49
C VAL A 175 15.58 -1.80 4.92
N ASN A 176 16.47 -2.64 5.45
CA ASN A 176 16.89 -2.53 6.85
C ASN A 176 17.70 -1.26 7.11
N ASN A 177 18.63 -0.93 6.21
CA ASN A 177 19.39 0.29 6.25
C ASN A 177 19.35 0.95 4.86
N PRO A 178 18.52 1.99 4.66
CA PRO A 178 18.45 2.67 3.38
C PRO A 178 19.76 3.38 3.00
N PHE A 179 20.67 3.61 3.95
CA PHE A 179 21.94 4.30 3.75
C PHE A 179 23.14 3.36 3.56
N ALA A 180 22.92 2.05 3.50
CA ALA A 180 23.97 1.07 3.22
C ALA A 180 24.51 1.22 1.79
N ASP A 181 25.64 0.56 1.51
CA ASP A 181 26.12 0.43 0.13
C ASP A 181 25.06 -0.23 -0.74
N PHE A 182 24.88 0.28 -1.96
CA PHE A 182 23.81 -0.19 -2.84
C PHE A 182 23.89 -1.70 -3.14
N SER A 183 25.10 -2.27 -3.17
CA SER A 183 25.27 -3.73 -3.35
C SER A 183 24.64 -4.54 -2.21
N GLN A 184 24.71 -4.05 -0.97
CA GLN A 184 24.08 -4.71 0.18
C GLN A 184 22.56 -4.58 0.14
N ILE A 185 22.06 -3.40 -0.25
CA ILE A 185 20.62 -3.19 -0.45
C ILE A 185 20.08 -4.08 -1.56
N LEU A 186 20.85 -4.24 -2.65
CA LEU A 186 20.50 -5.10 -3.76
C LEU A 186 20.50 -6.57 -3.33
N GLU A 187 21.53 -7.03 -2.61
CA GLU A 187 21.58 -8.38 -2.04
C GLU A 187 20.36 -8.66 -1.15
N GLU A 188 20.03 -7.75 -0.24
CA GLU A 188 18.82 -7.85 0.59
C GLU A 188 17.54 -7.95 -0.27
N ALA A 189 17.43 -7.14 -1.33
CA ALA A 189 16.27 -7.16 -2.22
C ALA A 189 16.16 -8.46 -3.03
N GLU A 190 17.29 -9.03 -3.48
CA GLU A 190 17.34 -10.31 -4.19
C GLU A 190 16.97 -11.50 -3.29
N GLU A 191 17.44 -11.54 -2.05
CA GLU A 191 17.02 -12.58 -1.07
C GLU A 191 15.49 -12.60 -0.92
N PHE A 192 14.90 -11.41 -0.82
CA PHE A 192 13.47 -11.26 -0.74
C PHE A 192 12.79 -11.66 -2.06
N ARG A 193 13.38 -11.34 -3.22
CA ARG A 193 12.84 -11.72 -4.54
C ARG A 193 12.74 -13.23 -4.66
N GLU A 194 13.76 -13.96 -4.25
CA GLU A 194 13.74 -15.43 -4.21
C GLU A 194 12.61 -15.95 -3.29
N MET A 195 12.40 -15.29 -2.15
CA MET A 195 11.40 -15.69 -1.17
C MET A 195 9.95 -15.43 -1.61
N PHE A 196 9.68 -14.34 -2.33
CA PHE A 196 8.31 -13.94 -2.69
C PHE A 196 7.97 -14.12 -4.17
N SER A 197 8.96 -14.32 -5.04
CA SER A 197 8.92 -14.13 -6.51
C SER A 197 8.78 -12.67 -6.95
N ASP A 198 9.15 -12.41 -8.21
CA ASP A 198 8.97 -11.11 -8.89
C ASP A 198 7.52 -10.61 -8.84
N TYR A 199 6.56 -11.53 -8.84
CA TYR A 199 5.14 -11.19 -8.87
C TYR A 199 4.59 -10.63 -7.57
N ARG A 200 5.18 -10.97 -6.42
CA ARG A 200 4.70 -10.47 -5.11
C ARG A 200 5.65 -9.47 -4.47
N MET A 201 6.91 -9.44 -4.90
CA MET A 201 7.91 -8.55 -4.32
C MET A 201 7.61 -7.07 -4.55
N VAL A 202 7.64 -6.29 -3.47
CA VAL A 202 7.76 -4.84 -3.51
C VAL A 202 8.77 -4.37 -2.46
N ILE A 203 9.80 -3.63 -2.88
CA ILE A 203 10.79 -3.07 -1.95
C ILE A 203 10.29 -1.73 -1.44
N LYS A 204 10.21 -1.56 -0.12
CA LYS A 204 9.78 -0.32 0.49
C LYS A 204 11.00 0.56 0.80
N VAL A 205 10.94 1.81 0.34
CA VAL A 205 12.03 2.78 0.40
C VAL A 205 11.52 4.06 1.06
N PRO A 206 12.19 4.63 2.06
CA PRO A 206 11.73 5.84 2.72
C PRO A 206 12.09 7.12 1.96
N HIS A 207 11.25 8.15 2.11
CA HIS A 207 11.75 9.53 2.03
C HIS A 207 12.75 9.76 3.16
N THR A 208 13.94 10.23 2.79
CA THR A 208 15.06 10.40 3.73
C THR A 208 15.18 11.81 4.29
N GLY A 209 14.61 12.82 3.60
CA GLY A 209 14.75 14.21 4.01
C GLY A 209 16.22 14.62 4.14
N PRO A 210 16.64 15.28 5.23
CA PRO A 210 18.04 15.62 5.45
C PRO A 210 18.89 14.47 6.04
N VAL A 211 18.30 13.30 6.31
CA VAL A 211 19.02 12.17 6.92
C VAL A 211 19.88 11.47 5.88
N ASN A 212 21.12 11.14 6.24
CA ASN A 212 22.10 10.46 5.40
C ASN A 212 23.03 9.55 6.23
N ALA A 213 23.95 8.86 5.56
CA ALA A 213 24.88 7.92 6.20
C ALA A 213 25.76 8.57 7.28
N ASP A 214 26.09 9.86 7.12
CA ASP A 214 26.99 10.57 8.02
C ASP A 214 26.28 11.02 9.32
N ASN A 215 24.98 11.33 9.25
CA ASN A 215 24.23 11.89 10.37
C ASN A 215 23.19 10.94 11.02
N VAL A 216 22.86 9.80 10.39
CA VAL A 216 21.85 8.87 10.92
C VAL A 216 22.15 8.38 12.34
N GLY A 217 23.43 8.31 12.73
CA GLY A 217 23.85 7.95 14.09
C GLY A 217 23.32 8.90 15.18
N GLU A 218 22.99 10.15 14.84
CA GLU A 218 22.38 11.11 15.77
C GLU A 218 20.97 10.70 16.20
N LEU A 219 20.24 9.98 15.34
CA LEU A 219 18.89 9.47 15.65
C LEU A 219 18.92 8.21 16.51
N LEU A 220 20.07 7.56 16.62
CA LEU A 220 20.23 6.28 17.32
C LEU A 220 20.82 6.44 18.73
N THR A 221 21.58 7.51 18.96
CA THR A 221 22.38 7.71 20.17
C THR A 221 22.08 9.03 20.87
N GLY A 222 22.48 9.16 22.13
CA GLY A 222 22.31 10.40 22.90
C GLY A 222 20.84 10.81 23.06
N ASN A 223 20.52 12.05 22.71
CA ASN A 223 19.16 12.59 22.76
C ASN A 223 18.27 12.15 21.59
N LYS A 224 18.83 11.41 20.61
CA LYS A 224 18.12 10.87 19.45
C LYS A 224 17.42 11.93 18.59
N LYS A 225 17.99 13.13 18.50
CA LYS A 225 17.50 14.25 17.69
C LYS A 225 18.55 14.70 16.70
N LEU A 226 18.10 15.00 15.48
CA LEU A 226 18.95 15.49 14.41
C LEU A 226 19.34 16.96 14.66
N SER A 227 20.61 17.28 14.44
CA SER A 227 21.15 18.64 14.46
C SER A 227 20.68 19.49 13.26
N THR A 228 20.45 18.85 12.13
CA THR A 228 20.00 19.50 10.89
C THR A 228 18.46 19.56 10.85
N ARG A 229 17.89 20.75 10.59
CA ARG A 229 16.44 20.88 10.39
C ARG A 229 15.98 20.15 9.12
N TRP A 230 14.71 19.74 9.10
CA TRP A 230 14.09 19.11 7.93
C TRP A 230 14.24 19.91 6.62
N ASN A 231 14.32 21.25 6.70
CA ASN A 231 14.45 22.16 5.56
C ASN A 231 15.88 22.73 5.34
N GLN A 232 16.91 22.10 5.91
CA GLN A 232 18.31 22.54 5.79
C GLN A 232 19.27 21.46 5.25
N GLY A 233 18.75 20.37 4.69
CA GLY A 233 19.55 19.36 3.99
C GLY A 233 20.07 19.87 2.63
N THR A 234 21.01 19.15 2.04
CA THR A 234 21.44 19.42 0.67
C THR A 234 20.49 18.78 -0.34
N THR A 235 20.55 19.21 -1.61
CA THR A 235 19.81 18.56 -2.70
C THR A 235 20.09 17.06 -2.78
N LYS A 236 21.34 16.63 -2.52
CA LYS A 236 21.72 15.22 -2.52
C LYS A 236 21.01 14.45 -1.41
N ASP A 237 20.91 15.03 -0.21
CA ASP A 237 20.23 14.39 0.93
C ASP A 237 18.73 14.23 0.63
N TYR A 238 18.10 15.31 0.17
CA TYR A 238 16.67 15.31 -0.16
C TYR A 238 16.28 14.31 -1.26
N LEU A 239 17.15 14.13 -2.24
CA LEU A 239 16.91 13.22 -3.36
C LEU A 239 17.52 11.83 -3.14
N TYR A 240 18.11 11.53 -1.98
CA TYR A 240 18.74 10.23 -1.74
C TYR A 240 17.73 9.08 -1.90
N GLY A 241 16.59 9.13 -1.18
CA GLY A 241 15.55 8.11 -1.29
C GLY A 241 14.95 7.99 -2.70
N HIS A 242 14.84 9.11 -3.44
CA HIS A 242 14.35 9.12 -4.83
C HIS A 242 15.33 8.38 -5.75
N ASN A 243 16.62 8.66 -5.62
CA ASN A 243 17.66 8.02 -6.41
C ASN A 243 17.79 6.53 -6.06
N LEU A 244 17.60 6.14 -4.80
CA LEU A 244 17.56 4.73 -4.39
C LEU A 244 16.39 3.99 -5.05
N ALA A 245 15.19 4.59 -5.05
CA ALA A 245 14.01 4.02 -5.71
C ALA A 245 14.23 3.85 -7.22
N LEU A 246 14.83 4.84 -7.90
CA LEU A 246 15.18 4.76 -9.31
C LEU A 246 16.18 3.63 -9.60
N LYS A 247 17.25 3.52 -8.80
CA LYS A 247 18.24 2.44 -8.94
C LYS A 247 17.63 1.05 -8.76
N LEU A 248 16.76 0.86 -7.76
CA LEU A 248 16.05 -0.41 -7.56
C LEU A 248 15.15 -0.73 -8.76
N LYS A 249 14.49 0.27 -9.33
CA LYS A 249 13.66 0.10 -10.54
C LYS A 249 14.49 -0.30 -11.76
N GLU A 250 15.69 0.26 -11.94
CA GLU A 250 16.63 -0.16 -12.99
C GLU A 250 17.02 -1.64 -12.87
N HIS A 251 16.93 -2.22 -11.66
CA HIS A 251 17.18 -3.63 -11.38
C HIS A 251 15.88 -4.47 -11.35
N GLY A 252 14.78 -3.94 -11.90
CA GLY A 252 13.52 -4.68 -12.08
C GLY A 252 12.61 -4.73 -10.85
N PHE A 253 12.93 -4.03 -9.76
CA PHE A 253 12.08 -4.03 -8.56
C PHE A 253 10.93 -3.03 -8.66
N ARG A 254 9.76 -3.43 -8.15
CA ARG A 254 8.66 -2.51 -7.81
C ARG A 254 8.95 -1.86 -6.47
N VAL A 255 8.69 -0.56 -6.36
CA VAL A 255 9.00 0.23 -5.15
C VAL A 255 7.73 0.74 -4.47
N ASN A 256 7.66 0.56 -3.15
CA ASN A 256 6.72 1.24 -2.26
C ASN A 256 7.43 2.42 -1.61
N TYR A 257 7.08 3.64 -1.99
CA TYR A 257 7.77 4.84 -1.52
C TYR A 257 7.07 5.41 -0.27
N THR A 258 7.72 5.25 0.88
CA THR A 258 7.16 5.47 2.22
C THR A 258 7.66 6.76 2.90
N LEU A 259 7.22 6.99 4.14
CA LEU A 259 7.48 8.18 4.97
C LEU A 259 7.06 9.49 4.30
N MET A 260 5.93 9.44 3.58
CA MET A 260 5.30 10.59 2.97
C MET A 260 4.27 11.19 3.92
N PHE A 261 4.59 12.38 4.43
CA PHE A 261 3.75 13.12 5.36
C PHE A 261 3.17 14.37 4.73
N GLU A 262 3.78 14.92 3.69
CA GLU A 262 3.36 16.21 3.14
C GLU A 262 2.84 16.13 1.71
N PRO A 263 1.72 16.81 1.40
CA PRO A 263 1.11 16.77 0.07
C PRO A 263 2.09 17.10 -1.06
N TRP A 264 2.93 18.11 -0.87
CA TRP A 264 3.89 18.56 -1.89
C TRP A 264 4.99 17.56 -2.21
N GLN A 265 5.20 16.53 -1.38
CA GLN A 265 6.16 15.46 -1.68
C GLN A 265 5.71 14.62 -2.88
N THR A 266 4.40 14.49 -3.10
CA THR A 266 3.83 13.56 -4.07
C THR A 266 4.26 13.83 -5.50
N GLY A 267 4.32 15.09 -5.93
CA GLY A 267 4.76 15.41 -7.29
C GLY A 267 6.19 14.93 -7.58
N MET A 268 7.09 15.08 -6.62
CA MET A 268 8.49 14.62 -6.75
C MET A 268 8.60 13.10 -6.58
N ALA A 269 7.86 12.52 -5.64
CA ALA A 269 7.80 11.07 -5.42
C ALA A 269 7.40 10.32 -6.70
N LEU A 270 6.43 10.84 -7.47
CA LEU A 270 5.99 10.24 -8.73
C LEU A 270 7.08 10.25 -9.81
N GLN A 271 8.09 11.14 -9.76
CA GLN A 271 9.22 11.12 -10.69
C GLN A 271 10.11 9.89 -10.51
N ALA A 272 10.13 9.29 -9.31
CA ALA A 272 10.80 8.02 -9.06
C ALA A 272 10.01 6.81 -9.64
N LYS A 273 8.84 7.05 -10.24
CA LYS A 273 7.95 6.06 -10.86
C LYS A 273 7.64 4.86 -9.95
N PRO A 274 7.22 5.09 -8.68
CA PRO A 274 6.98 4.03 -7.72
C PRO A 274 5.72 3.22 -8.08
N TYR A 275 5.65 1.99 -7.58
CA TYR A 275 4.44 1.16 -7.68
C TYR A 275 3.44 1.54 -6.58
N PHE A 276 3.92 1.94 -5.40
CA PHE A 276 3.10 2.56 -4.36
C PHE A 276 3.69 3.86 -3.86
N ILE A 277 2.85 4.85 -3.57
CA ILE A 277 3.17 6.00 -2.72
C ILE A 277 2.34 5.91 -1.44
N ASN A 278 2.81 6.51 -0.35
CA ASN A 278 2.13 6.40 0.94
C ASN A 278 1.52 7.74 1.39
N SER A 279 0.57 7.69 2.31
CA SER A 279 0.06 8.87 3.02
C SER A 279 -0.13 8.53 4.50
N PHE A 280 0.72 9.09 5.36
CA PHE A 280 0.66 8.90 6.81
C PHE A 280 -0.34 9.88 7.44
N VAL A 281 -1.45 9.36 7.95
CA VAL A 281 -2.58 10.19 8.40
C VAL A 281 -2.42 10.63 9.86
N ARG A 282 -2.28 9.67 10.77
CA ARG A 282 -2.46 9.91 12.20
C ARG A 282 -1.49 10.91 12.79
N GLN A 283 -0.18 10.65 12.69
CA GLN A 283 0.83 11.50 13.31
C GLN A 283 0.72 12.92 12.75
N ARG A 284 0.54 13.03 11.43
CA ARG A 284 0.35 14.30 10.76
C ARG A 284 -0.83 15.08 11.34
N PHE A 285 -2.01 14.45 11.42
CA PHE A 285 -3.21 15.10 11.93
C PHE A 285 -3.11 15.47 13.42
N GLY A 286 -2.59 14.55 14.25
CA GLY A 286 -2.42 14.77 15.69
C GLY A 286 -1.45 15.91 16.01
N VAL A 287 -0.31 15.95 15.33
CA VAL A 287 0.70 17.02 15.45
C VAL A 287 0.10 18.38 15.06
N THR A 288 -0.61 18.45 13.93
CA THR A 288 -1.25 19.71 13.50
C THR A 288 -2.33 20.17 14.47
N THR A 289 -3.12 19.25 15.01
CA THR A 289 -4.14 19.56 16.01
C THR A 289 -3.52 20.20 17.24
N TYR A 290 -2.39 19.66 17.71
CA TYR A 290 -1.68 20.20 18.87
C TYR A 290 -1.06 21.57 18.59
N ILE A 291 -0.38 21.73 17.45
CA ILE A 291 0.17 23.02 16.99
C ILE A 291 -0.93 24.08 16.92
N ASN A 292 -2.07 23.75 16.28
CA ASN A 292 -3.22 24.65 16.14
C ASN A 292 -3.78 25.06 17.52
N GLY A 293 -3.87 24.12 18.46
CA GLY A 293 -4.32 24.40 19.83
C GLY A 293 -3.44 25.41 20.57
N LEU A 294 -2.11 25.21 20.56
CA LEU A 294 -1.17 26.14 21.19
C LEU A 294 -1.15 27.51 20.50
N LEU A 295 -1.20 27.52 19.17
CA LEU A 295 -1.22 28.75 18.39
C LEU A 295 -2.50 29.57 18.67
N ASN A 296 -3.67 28.92 18.76
CA ASN A 296 -4.93 29.59 19.11
C ASN A 296 -4.91 30.14 20.54
N ALA A 297 -4.31 29.39 21.48
CA ALA A 297 -4.15 29.86 22.86
C ALA A 297 -3.26 31.12 22.92
N TYR A 298 -2.15 31.14 22.18
CA TYR A 298 -1.32 32.33 22.03
C TYR A 298 -2.10 33.51 21.43
N GLN A 299 -2.81 33.31 20.32
CA GLN A 299 -3.58 34.37 19.66
C GLN A 299 -4.68 34.97 20.54
N THR A 300 -5.24 34.17 21.46
CA THR A 300 -6.31 34.62 22.36
C THR A 300 -5.76 35.37 23.58
N THR A 301 -4.57 35.01 24.04
CA THR A 301 -4.03 35.48 25.34
C THR A 301 -2.83 36.41 25.22
N TYR A 302 -2.12 36.36 24.09
CA TYR A 302 -0.80 36.97 23.86
C TYR A 302 0.25 36.55 24.89
N ASP A 303 0.10 35.36 25.48
CA ASP A 303 1.03 34.81 26.46
C ASP A 303 2.14 33.99 25.77
N ASP A 304 3.36 34.52 25.77
CA ASP A 304 4.53 33.92 25.13
C ASP A 304 4.87 32.51 25.64
N ARG A 305 4.35 32.10 26.81
CA ARG A 305 4.51 30.73 27.31
C ARG A 305 3.93 29.69 26.34
N PHE A 306 2.90 30.04 25.57
CA PHE A 306 2.35 29.14 24.54
C PHE A 306 3.30 28.97 23.35
N LEU A 307 4.00 30.03 22.93
CA LEU A 307 5.04 29.93 21.90
C LEU A 307 6.29 29.19 22.40
N GLN A 308 6.64 29.34 23.68
CA GLN A 308 7.73 28.55 24.30
C GLN A 308 7.39 27.05 24.33
N ALA A 309 6.15 26.71 24.74
CA ALA A 309 5.67 25.33 24.70
C ALA A 309 5.64 24.78 23.27
N LEU A 310 5.22 25.62 22.30
CA LEU A 310 5.20 25.27 20.89
C LEU A 310 6.62 25.03 20.33
N ARG A 311 7.60 25.82 20.75
CA ARG A 311 9.02 25.62 20.41
C ARG A 311 9.52 24.27 20.91
N SER A 312 9.30 23.96 22.19
CA SER A 312 9.68 22.66 22.76
C SER A 312 9.00 21.49 22.05
N PHE A 313 7.71 21.63 21.73
CA PHE A 313 6.98 20.63 20.97
C PHE A 313 7.52 20.46 19.54
N MET A 314 7.84 21.55 18.85
CA MET A 314 8.38 21.54 17.50
C MET A 314 9.78 20.92 17.41
N ILE A 315 10.60 21.06 18.46
CA ILE A 315 11.88 20.35 18.57
C ILE A 315 11.63 18.85 18.81
N GLU A 316 10.65 18.50 19.64
CA GLU A 316 10.30 17.10 19.87
C GLU A 316 9.79 16.41 18.59
N TRP A 317 9.12 17.14 17.70
CA TRP A 317 8.55 16.62 16.46
C TRP A 317 9.34 17.02 15.20
N ASP A 318 10.61 17.39 15.34
CA ASP A 318 11.56 17.63 14.25
C ASP A 318 11.17 18.73 13.23
N PHE A 319 10.24 19.62 13.59
CA PHE A 319 9.98 20.88 12.86
C PHE A 319 11.13 21.87 13.06
N LEU A 320 11.77 21.80 14.22
CA LEU A 320 12.97 22.51 14.62
C LEU A 320 14.03 21.48 15.03
N SER A 321 15.31 21.83 14.94
CA SER A 321 16.38 20.93 15.34
C SER A 321 16.63 21.01 16.85
N ARG A 322 17.41 20.07 17.38
CA ARG A 322 17.80 20.10 18.80
C ARG A 322 18.54 21.37 19.23
N ASP A 323 19.18 22.05 18.28
CA ASP A 323 19.99 23.26 18.52
C ASP A 323 19.12 24.52 18.56
N ASP A 324 17.81 24.40 18.32
CA ASP A 324 16.84 25.50 18.31
C ASP A 324 16.18 25.79 19.65
N GLN A 325 16.81 25.39 20.76
CA GLN A 325 16.27 25.61 22.11
C GLN A 325 15.98 27.09 22.40
N ASP A 326 16.75 27.99 21.77
CA ASP A 326 16.65 29.44 21.91
C ASP A 326 16.15 30.14 20.64
N ALA A 327 15.55 29.40 19.70
CA ALA A 327 15.01 29.98 18.47
C ALA A 327 13.99 31.09 18.77
N ASP A 328 14.03 32.18 17.97
CA ASP A 328 13.12 33.32 18.09
C ASP A 328 11.66 32.85 18.07
N LEU A 329 10.86 33.27 19.04
CA LEU A 329 9.44 32.90 19.14
C LEU A 329 8.64 33.35 17.90
N ARG A 330 9.07 34.40 17.19
CA ARG A 330 8.47 34.79 15.90
C ARG A 330 8.71 33.76 14.82
N LEU A 331 9.87 33.10 14.81
CA LEU A 331 10.13 31.98 13.89
C LEU A 331 9.22 30.80 14.23
N VAL A 332 9.08 30.48 15.51
CA VAL A 332 8.20 29.40 16.00
C VAL A 332 6.75 29.65 15.58
N GLU A 333 6.25 30.87 15.82
CA GLU A 333 4.92 31.29 15.40
C GLU A 333 4.74 31.20 13.88
N LYS A 334 5.72 31.66 13.10
CA LYS A 334 5.69 31.60 11.64
C LYS A 334 5.56 30.16 11.13
N VAL A 335 6.43 29.25 11.57
CA VAL A 335 6.40 27.84 11.15
C VAL A 335 5.07 27.20 11.54
N ALA A 336 4.53 27.53 12.72
CA ALA A 336 3.26 27.01 13.19
C ALA A 336 2.07 27.50 12.35
N ARG A 337 2.04 28.80 12.03
CA ARG A 337 1.01 29.40 11.17
C ARG A 337 1.02 28.79 9.78
N GLU A 338 2.19 28.73 9.15
CA GLU A 338 2.36 28.10 7.84
C GLU A 338 1.87 26.64 7.88
N THR A 339 2.25 25.88 8.91
CA THR A 339 1.80 24.49 9.12
C THR A 339 0.29 24.35 9.21
N VAL A 340 -0.37 25.19 10.00
CA VAL A 340 -1.83 25.15 10.17
C VAL A 340 -2.55 25.55 8.88
N GLU A 341 -2.04 26.57 8.19
CA GLU A 341 -2.65 27.13 6.99
C GLU A 341 -2.62 26.15 5.82
N TYR A 342 -1.45 25.59 5.47
CA TYR A 342 -1.40 24.69 4.31
C TYR A 342 -2.08 23.34 4.58
N ARG A 343 -2.10 22.86 5.84
CA ARG A 343 -2.80 21.61 6.22
C ARG A 343 -4.30 21.81 6.36
N LYS A 344 -4.77 23.07 6.31
CA LYS A 344 -6.20 23.43 6.29
C LYS A 344 -7.02 22.80 7.41
N ILE A 345 -6.43 22.62 8.59
CA ILE A 345 -7.07 21.94 9.72
C ILE A 345 -8.32 22.68 10.24
N ASN A 346 -8.38 23.99 10.00
CA ASN A 346 -9.51 24.86 10.38
C ASN A 346 -10.57 24.97 9.25
N GLU A 347 -10.39 24.26 8.14
CA GLU A 347 -11.30 24.24 6.99
C GLU A 347 -11.83 22.83 6.75
N HIS A 348 -12.90 22.71 5.95
CA HIS A 348 -13.48 21.41 5.60
C HIS A 348 -12.46 20.43 4.98
N GLU A 349 -11.51 20.95 4.20
CA GLU A 349 -10.51 20.16 3.47
C GLU A 349 -9.58 19.34 4.39
N GLY A 350 -9.21 19.88 5.56
CA GLY A 350 -8.24 19.27 6.48
C GLY A 350 -8.74 18.98 7.89
N PHE A 351 -9.97 19.38 8.23
CA PHE A 351 -10.56 19.15 9.56
C PHE A 351 -10.67 17.67 9.95
N ASP A 352 -10.73 16.77 8.98
CA ASP A 352 -10.78 15.31 9.15
C ASP A 352 -9.40 14.63 9.05
N GLY A 353 -8.34 15.40 8.78
CA GLY A 353 -6.98 14.91 8.59
C GLY A 353 -6.71 14.24 7.24
N MET A 354 -7.65 14.30 6.30
CA MET A 354 -7.55 13.64 4.99
C MET A 354 -7.07 14.57 3.86
N ASP A 355 -6.69 15.82 4.15
CA ASP A 355 -6.18 16.78 3.16
C ASP A 355 -4.99 16.22 2.36
N GLY A 356 -4.07 15.52 3.02
CA GLY A 356 -2.95 14.85 2.36
C GLY A 356 -3.39 13.73 1.42
N VAL A 357 -4.38 12.93 1.82
CA VAL A 357 -4.95 11.87 0.97
C VAL A 357 -5.63 12.48 -0.26
N ARG A 358 -6.48 13.50 -0.06
CA ARG A 358 -7.17 14.20 -1.15
C ARG A 358 -6.18 14.77 -2.16
N HIS A 359 -5.14 15.46 -1.68
CA HIS A 359 -4.09 15.98 -2.56
C HIS A 359 -3.37 14.87 -3.34
N ASN A 360 -3.00 13.78 -2.68
CA ASN A 360 -2.30 12.67 -3.32
C ASN A 360 -3.14 12.01 -4.42
N LEU A 361 -4.46 11.87 -4.22
CA LEU A 361 -5.38 11.38 -5.24
C LEU A 361 -5.48 12.33 -6.44
N ARG A 362 -5.56 13.65 -6.20
CA ARG A 362 -5.53 14.67 -7.28
C ARG A 362 -4.23 14.58 -8.08
N MET A 363 -3.10 14.38 -7.42
CA MET A 363 -1.80 14.23 -8.07
C MET A 363 -1.69 12.92 -8.87
N LEU A 364 -2.20 11.81 -8.33
CA LEU A 364 -2.24 10.54 -9.06
C LEU A 364 -3.13 10.62 -10.30
N ARG A 365 -4.30 11.28 -10.22
CA ARG A 365 -5.18 11.52 -11.37
C ARG A 365 -4.45 12.27 -12.49
N ASN A 366 -3.56 13.19 -12.11
CA ASN A 366 -2.76 14.00 -13.04
C ASN A 366 -1.43 13.34 -13.44
N SER A 367 -1.21 12.07 -13.09
CA SER A 367 0.04 11.34 -13.41
C SER A 367 -0.12 10.43 -14.62
N ASN A 368 0.96 10.22 -15.37
CA ASN A 368 1.02 9.28 -16.50
C ASN A 368 1.41 7.86 -16.08
N LEU A 369 1.26 7.52 -14.79
CA LEU A 369 1.59 6.19 -14.28
C LEU A 369 0.30 5.40 -14.13
N ASP A 370 0.14 4.34 -14.91
CA ASP A 370 -1.13 3.59 -14.96
C ASP A 370 -1.30 2.63 -13.77
N ASP A 371 -0.19 2.21 -13.15
CA ASP A 371 -0.16 1.15 -12.14
C ASP A 371 0.11 1.66 -10.71
N THR A 372 0.60 2.89 -10.53
CA THR A 372 0.93 3.45 -9.20
C THR A 372 -0.30 3.62 -8.30
N ARG A 373 -0.29 3.08 -7.09
CA ARG A 373 -1.40 3.26 -6.14
C ARG A 373 -1.00 4.05 -4.89
N LEU A 374 -1.99 4.66 -4.24
CA LEU A 374 -1.84 5.31 -2.95
C LEU A 374 -2.14 4.32 -1.83
N ILE A 375 -1.14 4.01 -1.01
CA ILE A 375 -1.33 3.36 0.28
C ILE A 375 -1.64 4.42 1.33
N ILE A 376 -2.86 4.40 1.85
CA ILE A 376 -3.25 5.20 3.01
C ILE A 376 -2.89 4.40 4.26
N CYS A 377 -1.99 4.94 5.07
CA CYS A 377 -1.40 4.25 6.21
C CYS A 377 -1.46 5.10 7.48
N SER A 378 -1.10 4.48 8.61
CA SER A 378 -1.14 5.11 9.92
C SER A 378 -2.53 5.69 10.22
N ILE A 379 -3.58 4.87 10.05
CA ILE A 379 -4.92 5.19 10.52
C ILE A 379 -5.19 4.44 11.82
N GLU A 380 -5.76 5.12 12.82
CA GLU A 380 -6.08 4.52 14.11
C GLU A 380 -7.28 5.20 14.79
N GLY A 381 -7.69 4.65 15.94
CA GLY A 381 -8.76 5.20 16.76
C GLY A 381 -10.14 5.11 16.10
N SER A 382 -11.17 5.57 16.79
CA SER A 382 -12.57 5.41 16.34
C SER A 382 -12.98 6.38 15.22
N ARG A 383 -12.18 7.41 14.92
CA ARG A 383 -12.56 8.47 13.97
C ARG A 383 -11.99 8.28 12.57
N MET A 384 -10.74 7.85 12.42
CA MET A 384 -10.03 7.97 11.13
C MET A 384 -10.61 7.09 10.02
N TYR A 385 -10.95 5.83 10.32
CA TYR A 385 -11.54 4.96 9.31
C TYR A 385 -12.92 5.47 8.82
N PRO A 386 -13.85 5.90 9.70
CA PRO A 386 -15.08 6.56 9.23
C PRO A 386 -14.87 7.79 8.35
N GLU A 387 -13.87 8.64 8.62
CA GLU A 387 -13.57 9.79 7.75
C GLU A 387 -12.99 9.33 6.39
N LEU A 388 -12.15 8.30 6.40
CA LEU A 388 -11.64 7.68 5.16
C LEU A 388 -12.77 7.06 4.33
N ASP A 389 -13.72 6.39 4.96
CA ASP A 389 -14.89 5.81 4.30
C ASP A 389 -15.73 6.88 3.60
N LYS A 390 -15.95 8.04 4.26
CA LYS A 390 -16.60 9.20 3.61
C LYS A 390 -15.82 9.65 2.38
N LEU A 391 -14.50 9.83 2.50
CA LEU A 391 -13.64 10.24 1.38
C LEU A 391 -13.78 9.28 0.18
N MET A 392 -13.82 7.97 0.41
CA MET A 392 -13.98 6.98 -0.67
C MET A 392 -15.32 7.07 -1.41
N THR A 393 -16.32 7.74 -0.81
CA THR A 393 -17.63 7.97 -1.43
C THR A 393 -17.79 9.38 -2.01
N GLU A 394 -16.82 10.27 -1.83
CA GLU A 394 -16.85 11.62 -2.38
C GLU A 394 -16.91 11.60 -3.91
N ASP A 395 -17.80 12.41 -4.48
CA ASP A 395 -17.96 12.54 -5.92
C ASP A 395 -16.65 12.89 -6.62
N GLU A 396 -15.80 13.69 -5.97
CA GLU A 396 -14.50 14.10 -6.49
C GLU A 396 -13.63 12.89 -6.83
N PHE A 397 -13.66 11.78 -6.08
CA PHE A 397 -12.69 10.69 -6.18
C PHE A 397 -13.25 9.35 -6.68
N LYS A 398 -14.49 9.34 -7.20
CA LYS A 398 -15.15 8.11 -7.70
C LYS A 398 -14.35 7.35 -8.75
N ASP A 399 -13.62 8.06 -9.60
CA ASP A 399 -12.73 7.55 -10.65
C ASP A 399 -11.38 7.05 -10.13
N MET A 400 -11.00 7.38 -8.90
CA MET A 400 -9.69 7.07 -8.31
C MET A 400 -9.72 5.96 -7.26
N THR A 401 -10.90 5.47 -6.90
CA THR A 401 -11.07 4.45 -5.83
C THR A 401 -10.32 3.15 -6.08
N ASP A 402 -10.04 2.79 -7.34
CA ASP A 402 -9.24 1.62 -7.71
C ASP A 402 -7.72 1.82 -7.57
N ARG A 403 -7.30 3.07 -7.34
CA ARG A 403 -5.92 3.47 -7.04
C ARG A 403 -5.64 3.53 -5.54
N ILE A 404 -6.60 3.14 -4.69
CA ILE A 404 -6.46 3.17 -3.22
C ILE A 404 -6.13 1.79 -2.66
N VAL A 405 -5.16 1.77 -1.76
CA VAL A 405 -4.84 0.66 -0.86
C VAL A 405 -4.92 1.19 0.58
N ILE A 406 -5.61 0.50 1.48
CA ILE A 406 -5.73 0.90 2.89
C ILE A 406 -4.92 -0.07 3.73
N THR A 407 -3.89 0.42 4.43
CA THR A 407 -3.05 -0.42 5.29
C THR A 407 -3.15 -0.02 6.76
N THR A 408 -3.43 -1.01 7.61
CA THR A 408 -3.54 -0.84 9.07
C THR A 408 -3.20 -2.17 9.75
N GLU A 409 -3.01 -2.16 11.06
CA GLU A 409 -2.94 -3.38 11.86
C GLU A 409 -4.19 -4.26 11.61
N PRO A 410 -4.05 -5.59 11.44
CA PRO A 410 -5.15 -6.51 11.17
C PRO A 410 -6.34 -6.38 12.12
N SER A 411 -6.07 -6.19 13.42
CA SER A 411 -7.10 -6.07 14.46
C SER A 411 -7.95 -4.79 14.27
N TYR A 412 -7.32 -3.68 13.88
CA TYR A 412 -8.00 -2.42 13.59
C TYR A 412 -8.87 -2.53 12.33
N LEU A 413 -8.43 -3.23 11.28
CA LEU A 413 -9.30 -3.52 10.13
C LEU A 413 -10.48 -4.41 10.53
N ALA A 414 -10.22 -5.49 11.26
CA ALA A 414 -11.23 -6.47 11.63
C ALA A 414 -12.34 -5.88 12.52
N GLN A 415 -12.02 -4.86 13.34
CA GLN A 415 -13.01 -4.21 14.20
C GLN A 415 -14.16 -3.55 13.41
N ASN A 416 -13.94 -3.21 12.14
CA ASN A 416 -14.97 -2.63 11.26
C ASN A 416 -16.11 -3.61 10.95
N THR A 417 -15.95 -4.89 11.31
CA THR A 417 -17.01 -5.91 11.26
C THR A 417 -17.90 -5.91 12.51
N SER A 418 -17.62 -5.03 13.49
CA SER A 418 -18.29 -5.00 14.80
C SER A 418 -19.06 -3.71 15.04
N ALA A 419 -20.16 -3.80 15.80
CA ALA A 419 -20.93 -2.67 16.30
C ALA A 419 -21.70 -3.08 17.57
N PRO A 420 -22.07 -2.15 18.47
CA PRO A 420 -22.85 -2.46 19.67
C PRO A 420 -24.17 -3.21 19.38
N GLN A 421 -24.80 -2.89 18.25
CA GLN A 421 -26.05 -3.50 17.80
C GLN A 421 -25.83 -4.97 17.40
N ILE A 422 -24.67 -5.34 16.86
CA ILE A 422 -24.37 -6.75 16.53
C ILE A 422 -24.45 -7.59 17.80
N ILE A 423 -23.83 -7.16 18.90
CA ILE A 423 -23.88 -7.88 20.18
C ILE A 423 -25.33 -7.96 20.71
N THR A 424 -26.08 -6.86 20.60
CA THR A 424 -27.46 -6.79 21.10
C THR A 424 -28.38 -7.73 20.32
N TYR A 425 -28.29 -7.76 18.99
CA TYR A 425 -29.10 -8.63 18.16
C TYR A 425 -28.66 -10.10 18.25
N GLN A 426 -27.36 -10.38 18.33
CA GLN A 426 -26.88 -11.74 18.59
C GLN A 426 -27.40 -12.27 19.92
N ARG A 427 -27.35 -11.48 21.00
CA ARG A 427 -27.95 -11.86 22.29
C ARG A 427 -29.44 -12.16 22.15
N ARG A 428 -30.19 -11.32 21.46
CA ARG A 428 -31.62 -11.53 21.22
C ARG A 428 -31.89 -12.82 20.46
N PHE A 429 -31.16 -13.07 19.36
CA PHE A 429 -31.35 -14.24 18.51
C PHE A 429 -30.97 -15.53 19.23
N MET A 430 -29.83 -15.54 19.95
CA MET A 430 -29.41 -16.73 20.70
C MET A 430 -30.37 -17.03 21.85
N ASN A 431 -30.92 -16.02 22.53
CA ASN A 431 -31.97 -16.23 23.54
C ASN A 431 -33.27 -16.78 22.93
N ALA A 432 -33.67 -16.31 21.74
CA ALA A 432 -34.84 -16.82 21.05
C ALA A 432 -34.65 -18.27 20.60
N ALA A 433 -33.49 -18.59 20.01
CA ALA A 433 -33.13 -19.96 19.60
C ALA A 433 -33.05 -20.92 20.79
N ASN A 434 -32.52 -20.49 21.94
CA ASN A 434 -32.52 -21.29 23.17
C ASN A 434 -33.93 -21.53 23.75
N GLY A 435 -34.92 -20.73 23.34
CA GLY A 435 -36.32 -20.91 23.69
C GLY A 435 -37.06 -21.91 22.79
N GLU A 436 -36.47 -22.30 21.64
CA GLU A 436 -36.99 -23.36 20.79
C GLU A 436 -36.74 -24.70 21.48
N LYS A 437 -37.81 -25.36 21.91
CA LYS A 437 -37.82 -26.69 22.51
C LYS A 437 -38.58 -27.67 21.64
#